data_AF-A0A0D2U3I2-F1
#
_entry.id   AF-A0A0D2U3I2-F1
#
_cell.length_a   1.000
_cell.length_b   1.000
_cell.length_c   1.000
_cell.angle_alpha   90.00
_cell.angle_beta   90.00
_cell.angle_gamma   90.00
#
_symmetry.space_group_name_H-M   'P 1'
#
loop_
_entity.id
_entity.type
_entity.pdbx_description
1 polymer ?
#
loop_
_entity_poly.entity_id
_entity_poly.type
_entity_poly.pdbx_seq_one_letter_code
_entity_poly.pdbx_strand_id
1 'polypeptide(L)'
;MSLFFIGIVQFKVMVVAGPNTRTDYHLEDGEEWFYMVEGDMCLRVVDGGVFRDVVIREGESFMLPGNIPHSPQRLANTIGLVIERERDQTEIDHLRWYCPQCREIVHEGTFHCVDLGSQLKPVIEGYYASTESRTCSKCGTLDLHPSQRTPPAADPAGAAKKPGHNSINPDTHPNPFNLRQAIEAKGIAPGSSAFLYGPESQFHLKASRGPSTSVEFKAAANETWFYQLSGSCTVNVQVADKTESVQVDEGQCYLLPRGISHAVQRSADSLGLVLSRP
;
A
#
# COMPACT_ATOMS: atom_id res chain seq x y z
N MET A 1 -3.10 6.70 -20.39
CA MET A 1 -4.52 7.08 -20.44
C MET A 1 -4.98 7.19 -18.99
N SER A 2 -5.04 8.39 -18.43
CA SER A 2 -5.41 8.58 -17.02
C SER A 2 -6.94 8.54 -16.92
N LEU A 3 -7.49 7.49 -16.31
CA LEU A 3 -8.90 7.45 -15.97
C LEU A 3 -9.09 8.32 -14.71
N PHE A 4 -9.75 9.47 -14.86
CA PHE A 4 -10.30 10.22 -13.74
C PHE A 4 -11.70 9.65 -13.45
N PHE A 5 -11.91 9.07 -12.27
CA PHE A 5 -13.24 8.76 -11.78
C PHE A 5 -13.85 10.01 -11.14
N ILE A 6 -15.00 10.46 -11.66
CA ILE A 6 -15.82 11.52 -11.05
C ILE A 6 -16.71 10.83 -10.02
N GLY A 7 -16.21 10.76 -8.79
CA GLY A 7 -16.88 10.22 -7.61
C GLY A 7 -15.92 10.29 -6.42
N ILE A 8 -16.43 10.47 -5.20
CA ILE A 8 -15.63 10.30 -3.99
C ILE A 8 -15.22 8.82 -3.96
N VAL A 9 -13.97 8.54 -4.35
CA VAL A 9 -13.41 7.19 -4.39
C VAL A 9 -12.95 6.79 -2.99
N GLN A 10 -13.40 5.62 -2.54
CA GLN A 10 -13.08 5.10 -1.21
C GLN A 10 -11.66 4.53 -1.15
N PHE A 11 -11.14 4.00 -2.25
CA PHE A 11 -9.75 3.56 -2.39
C PHE A 11 -8.89 4.61 -3.07
N LYS A 12 -7.72 4.86 -2.48
CA LYS A 12 -6.63 5.60 -3.11
C LYS A 12 -5.66 4.59 -3.71
N VAL A 13 -5.84 4.26 -4.98
CA VAL A 13 -4.97 3.34 -5.72
C VAL A 13 -3.86 4.11 -6.40
N MET A 14 -2.61 3.86 -6.01
CA MET A 14 -1.45 4.62 -6.47
C MET A 14 -0.38 3.71 -7.04
N VAL A 15 0.23 4.16 -8.14
CA VAL A 15 1.46 3.60 -8.68
C VAL A 15 2.58 4.58 -8.38
N VAL A 16 3.57 4.14 -7.60
CA VAL A 16 4.65 5.00 -7.12
C VAL A 16 5.98 4.46 -7.60
N ALA A 17 6.64 5.25 -8.45
CA ALA A 17 7.97 4.95 -8.96
C ALA A 17 9.08 5.58 -8.11
N GLY A 18 10.32 5.17 -8.34
CA GLY A 18 11.52 5.82 -7.79
C GLY A 18 12.45 6.37 -8.87
N PRO A 19 13.54 7.06 -8.49
CA PRO A 19 14.02 7.21 -7.12
C PRO A 19 13.22 8.23 -6.31
N ASN A 20 12.94 7.89 -5.06
CA ASN A 20 12.37 8.82 -4.09
C ASN A 20 12.84 8.44 -2.68
N THR A 21 13.68 9.29 -2.09
CA THR A 21 14.16 9.15 -0.71
C THR A 21 13.68 10.34 0.10
N ARG A 22 13.10 10.07 1.25
CA ARG A 22 12.50 11.07 2.14
C ARG A 22 12.82 10.73 3.59
N THR A 23 12.66 11.69 4.49
CA THR A 23 13.03 11.52 5.91
C THR A 23 11.88 11.81 6.86
N ASP A 24 10.81 12.35 6.32
CA ASP A 24 9.51 12.41 6.96
C ASP A 24 8.87 11.02 7.03
N TYR A 25 8.18 10.78 8.15
CA TYR A 25 7.37 9.61 8.44
C TYR A 25 5.92 10.05 8.44
N HIS A 26 5.15 9.48 7.53
CA HIS A 26 3.70 9.64 7.49
C HIS A 26 3.08 8.70 8.53
N LEU A 27 2.05 9.16 9.19
CA LEU A 27 1.26 8.42 10.16
C LEU A 27 -0.21 8.69 9.88
N GLU A 28 -0.97 7.62 9.70
CA GLU A 28 -2.42 7.65 9.50
C GLU A 28 -3.09 6.54 10.31
N ASP A 29 -4.41 6.65 10.47
CA ASP A 29 -5.22 5.69 11.23
C ASP A 29 -5.53 4.41 10.42
N GLY A 30 -5.53 4.51 9.08
CA GLY A 30 -5.83 3.41 8.16
C GLY A 30 -4.66 2.48 7.88
N GLU A 31 -4.96 1.28 7.36
CA GLU A 31 -3.93 0.40 6.80
C GLU A 31 -3.42 0.94 5.46
N GLU A 32 -2.23 0.50 5.06
CA GLU A 32 -1.72 0.68 3.70
C GLU A 32 -1.23 -0.64 3.12
N TRP A 33 -1.74 -1.00 1.93
CA TRP A 33 -1.29 -2.19 1.23
C TRP A 33 -0.21 -1.86 0.21
N PHE A 34 0.94 -2.52 0.32
CA PHE A 34 2.07 -2.41 -0.60
C PHE A 34 2.24 -3.68 -1.43
N TYR A 35 2.56 -3.51 -2.71
CA TYR A 35 3.01 -4.58 -3.59
C TYR A 35 4.04 -4.07 -4.57
N MET A 36 5.24 -4.66 -4.59
CA MET A 36 6.31 -4.25 -5.50
C MET A 36 6.20 -5.02 -6.81
N VAL A 37 5.99 -4.30 -7.91
CA VAL A 37 5.89 -4.87 -9.26
C VAL A 37 7.27 -5.00 -9.89
N GLU A 38 8.11 -3.97 -9.73
CA GLU A 38 9.48 -3.94 -10.25
C GLU A 38 10.42 -3.40 -9.18
N GLY A 39 11.51 -4.11 -8.93
CA GLY A 39 12.56 -3.76 -7.97
C GLY A 39 12.14 -3.74 -6.50
N ASP A 40 13.10 -3.43 -5.64
CA ASP A 40 12.95 -3.47 -4.19
C ASP A 40 12.69 -2.07 -3.62
N MET A 41 11.92 -1.99 -2.53
CA MET A 41 11.82 -0.80 -1.69
C MET A 41 12.16 -1.10 -0.23
N CYS A 42 12.48 -0.05 0.53
CA CYS A 42 12.60 -0.12 1.98
C CYS A 42 11.55 0.80 2.60
N LEU A 43 10.66 0.25 3.41
CA LEU A 43 9.71 0.99 4.22
C LEU A 43 10.29 1.13 5.62
N ARG A 44 10.78 2.32 5.97
CA ARG A 44 11.24 2.58 7.34
C ARG A 44 10.04 2.80 8.22
N VAL A 45 10.02 2.23 9.41
CA VAL A 45 8.88 2.35 10.33
C VAL A 45 9.35 2.61 11.75
N VAL A 46 8.46 3.20 12.56
CA VAL A 46 8.63 3.34 14.02
C VAL A 46 7.53 2.57 14.73
N ASP A 47 7.83 1.35 15.16
CA ASP A 47 6.88 0.46 15.83
C ASP A 47 7.21 0.34 17.32
N GLY A 48 6.31 0.78 18.20
CA GLY A 48 6.54 0.80 19.64
C GLY A 48 7.78 1.62 20.06
N GLY A 49 8.13 2.67 19.29
CA GLY A 49 9.34 3.46 19.48
C GLY A 49 10.61 2.84 18.89
N VAL A 50 10.53 1.66 18.27
CA VAL A 50 11.66 0.97 17.65
C VAL A 50 11.69 1.29 16.15
N PHE A 51 12.81 1.84 15.69
CA PHE A 51 13.05 2.10 14.27
C PHE A 51 13.42 0.80 13.55
N ARG A 52 12.75 0.53 12.43
CA ARG A 52 12.96 -0.69 11.64
C ARG A 52 12.97 -0.36 10.16
N ASP A 53 13.71 -1.17 9.40
CA ASP A 53 13.76 -1.11 7.95
C ASP A 53 13.07 -2.36 7.39
N VAL A 54 11.85 -2.20 6.88
CA VAL A 54 11.08 -3.29 6.25
C VAL A 54 11.39 -3.30 4.77
N VAL A 55 12.22 -4.26 4.33
CA VAL A 55 12.50 -4.45 2.90
C VAL A 55 11.34 -5.20 2.26
N ILE A 56 10.75 -4.61 1.23
CA ILE A 56 9.69 -5.21 0.41
C ILE A 56 10.29 -5.40 -0.98
N ARG A 57 10.59 -6.66 -1.33
CA ARG A 57 11.25 -7.00 -2.58
C ARG A 57 10.27 -7.08 -3.74
N GLU A 58 10.81 -7.08 -4.95
CA GLU A 58 10.03 -7.36 -6.16
C GLU A 58 9.15 -8.63 -5.99
N GLY A 59 7.87 -8.50 -6.32
CA GLY A 59 6.87 -9.56 -6.17
C GLY A 59 6.39 -9.79 -4.73
N GLU A 60 6.95 -9.11 -3.73
CA GLU A 60 6.47 -9.18 -2.35
C GLU A 60 5.29 -8.24 -2.12
N SER A 61 4.39 -8.71 -1.26
CA SER A 61 3.26 -7.96 -0.73
C SER A 61 3.43 -7.73 0.76
N PHE A 62 3.00 -6.56 1.24
CA PHE A 62 3.04 -6.19 2.65
C PHE A 62 1.81 -5.35 3.03
N MET A 63 1.17 -5.67 4.14
CA MET A 63 0.11 -4.86 4.73
C MET A 63 0.67 -4.09 5.91
N LEU A 64 0.79 -2.77 5.78
CA LEU A 64 1.16 -1.90 6.88
C LEU A 64 -0.07 -1.68 7.78
N PRO A 65 0.03 -1.95 9.09
CA PRO A 65 -1.04 -1.65 10.04
C PRO A 65 -1.21 -0.15 10.19
N GLY A 66 -2.44 0.28 10.48
CA GLY A 66 -2.70 1.66 10.86
C GLY A 66 -1.95 2.05 12.14
N ASN A 67 -1.76 3.36 12.31
CA ASN A 67 -1.06 3.97 13.42
C ASN A 67 0.45 3.65 13.51
N ILE A 68 1.08 3.28 12.40
CA ILE A 68 2.53 3.08 12.33
C ILE A 68 3.18 4.21 11.53
N PRO A 69 3.99 5.08 12.16
CA PRO A 69 4.80 6.06 11.44
C PRO A 69 5.73 5.35 10.45
N HIS A 70 5.66 5.73 9.17
CA HIS A 70 6.40 5.04 8.11
C HIS A 70 6.96 6.02 7.06
N SER A 71 8.12 5.69 6.50
CA SER A 71 8.87 6.54 5.56
C SER A 71 9.36 5.69 4.37
N PRO A 72 8.62 5.68 3.25
CA PRO A 72 8.97 4.90 2.07
C PRO A 72 10.27 5.38 1.41
N GLN A 73 11.17 4.45 1.13
CA GLN A 73 12.43 4.68 0.41
C GLN A 73 12.40 3.86 -0.88
N ARG A 74 12.40 4.54 -2.03
CA ARG A 74 12.34 3.91 -3.36
C ARG A 74 13.61 4.18 -4.13
N LEU A 75 14.24 3.12 -4.64
CA LEU A 75 15.42 3.21 -5.48
C LEU A 75 15.03 3.60 -6.92
N ALA A 76 16.02 3.89 -7.77
CA ALA A 76 15.75 4.15 -9.19
C ALA A 76 15.22 2.89 -9.88
N ASN A 77 14.37 3.07 -10.90
CA ASN A 77 13.81 1.99 -11.72
C ASN A 77 12.99 0.96 -10.92
N THR A 78 12.24 1.43 -9.92
CA THR A 78 11.29 0.59 -9.16
C THR A 78 9.86 1.04 -9.42
N ILE A 79 8.91 0.10 -9.43
CA ILE A 79 7.47 0.36 -9.52
C ILE A 79 6.77 -0.38 -8.39
N GLY A 80 6.07 0.36 -7.54
CA GLY A 80 5.23 -0.20 -6.47
C GLY A 80 3.78 0.25 -6.57
N LEU A 81 2.87 -0.64 -6.22
CA LEU A 81 1.48 -0.36 -5.95
C LEU A 81 1.29 -0.04 -4.46
N VAL A 82 0.53 1.00 -4.18
CA VAL A 82 0.07 1.36 -2.83
C VAL A 82 -1.45 1.54 -2.89
N ILE A 83 -2.16 0.87 -1.99
CA ILE A 83 -3.60 1.09 -1.82
C ILE A 83 -3.85 1.52 -0.38
N GLU A 84 -4.45 2.69 -0.25
CA GLU A 84 -5.00 3.23 0.99
C GLU A 84 -6.50 3.46 0.84
N ARG A 85 -7.12 4.04 1.85
CA ARG A 85 -8.52 4.46 1.82
C ARG A 85 -8.71 5.95 2.05
N GLU A 86 -9.89 6.44 1.74
CA GLU A 86 -10.34 7.74 2.23
C GLU A 86 -10.38 7.75 3.76
N ARG A 87 -10.04 8.91 4.33
CA ARG A 87 -10.09 9.17 5.77
C ARG A 87 -11.51 9.47 6.20
N ASP A 88 -11.91 8.97 7.36
CA ASP A 88 -13.12 9.43 8.02
C ASP A 88 -12.91 10.88 8.51
N GLN A 89 -13.99 11.65 8.67
CA GLN A 89 -13.91 13.08 9.02
C GLN A 89 -13.19 13.37 10.35
N THR A 90 -13.08 12.37 11.22
CA THR A 90 -12.42 12.47 12.53
C THR A 90 -10.94 12.11 12.49
N GLU A 91 -10.47 11.51 11.39
CA GLU A 91 -9.10 11.05 11.26
C GLU A 91 -8.19 12.20 10.82
N ILE A 92 -7.01 12.25 11.44
CA ILE A 92 -6.00 13.28 11.21
C ILE A 92 -4.69 12.58 10.87
N ASP A 93 -4.14 12.92 9.72
CA ASP A 93 -2.82 12.44 9.30
C ASP A 93 -1.74 13.31 9.94
N HIS A 94 -0.63 12.68 10.27
CA HIS A 94 0.56 13.34 10.78
C HIS A 94 1.74 13.13 9.84
N LEU A 95 2.60 14.15 9.75
CA LEU A 95 3.89 14.06 9.10
C LEU A 95 4.98 14.41 10.11
N ARG A 96 5.80 13.42 10.46
CA ARG A 96 6.80 13.51 11.53
C ARG A 96 8.22 13.46 10.98
N TRP A 97 9.11 14.23 11.58
CA TRP A 97 10.56 14.11 11.38
C TRP A 97 11.21 13.70 12.68
N TYR A 98 12.17 12.78 12.60
CA TYR A 98 12.91 12.30 13.76
C TYR A 98 14.38 12.72 13.67
N CYS A 99 14.97 13.04 14.82
CA CYS A 99 16.36 13.43 14.93
C CYS A 99 17.25 12.26 14.47
N PRO A 100 18.19 12.48 13.54
CA PRO A 100 19.07 11.43 13.06
C PRO A 100 20.05 10.91 14.14
N GLN A 101 20.31 11.71 15.18
CA GLN A 101 21.22 11.36 16.27
C GLN A 101 20.52 10.69 17.45
N CYS A 102 19.45 11.29 17.98
CA CYS A 102 18.82 10.84 19.24
C CYS A 102 17.41 10.26 19.06
N ARG A 103 16.88 10.23 17.84
CA ARG A 103 15.55 9.70 17.48
C ARG A 103 14.35 10.41 18.12
N GLU A 104 14.55 11.56 18.75
CA GLU A 104 13.47 12.44 19.22
C GLU A 104 12.66 13.00 18.04
N ILE A 105 11.36 13.24 18.22
CA ILE A 105 10.57 13.98 17.24
C ILE A 105 11.13 15.41 17.15
N VAL A 106 11.53 15.80 15.95
CA VAL A 106 12.06 17.13 15.64
C VAL A 106 10.92 18.07 15.26
N HIS A 107 9.99 17.58 14.46
CA HIS A 107 8.81 18.34 14.04
C HIS A 107 7.68 17.38 13.71
N GLU A 108 6.45 17.86 13.89
CA GLU A 108 5.23 17.18 13.51
C GLU A 108 4.25 18.20 12.91
N GLY A 109 3.80 17.95 11.68
CA GLY A 109 2.67 18.62 11.07
C GLY A 109 1.44 17.71 11.09
N THR A 110 0.25 18.30 11.20
CA THR A 110 -1.03 17.57 11.19
C THR A 110 -1.96 18.13 10.13
N PHE A 111 -2.71 17.28 9.46
CA PHE A 111 -3.70 17.71 8.48
C PHE A 111 -4.80 16.67 8.30
N HIS A 112 -6.01 17.12 7.96
CA HIS A 112 -7.05 16.21 7.49
C HIS A 112 -6.78 15.87 6.02
N CYS A 113 -6.52 14.60 5.71
CA CYS A 113 -6.07 14.17 4.39
C CYS A 113 -7.25 13.91 3.42
N VAL A 114 -7.46 14.85 2.51
CA VAL A 114 -8.40 14.72 1.37
C VAL A 114 -7.67 14.41 0.06
N ASP A 115 -6.45 14.95 -0.11
CA ASP A 115 -5.55 14.68 -1.23
C ASP A 115 -4.11 14.66 -0.71
N LEU A 116 -3.59 13.46 -0.48
CA LEU A 116 -2.28 13.24 0.12
C LEU A 116 -1.17 13.89 -0.72
N GLY A 117 -1.24 13.76 -2.06
CA GLY A 117 -0.18 14.25 -2.94
C GLY A 117 -0.03 15.77 -2.89
N SER A 118 -1.14 16.50 -2.94
CA SER A 118 -1.11 17.97 -2.92
C SER A 118 -0.88 18.55 -1.52
N GLN A 119 -1.37 17.87 -0.47
CA GLN A 119 -1.25 18.36 0.91
C GLN A 119 0.10 18.08 1.56
N LEU A 120 0.81 17.01 1.17
CA LEU A 120 2.14 16.71 1.72
C LEU A 120 3.19 17.74 1.33
N LYS A 121 3.19 18.16 0.05
CA LYS A 121 4.22 19.05 -0.50
C LYS A 121 4.45 20.34 0.32
N PRO A 122 3.42 21.16 0.63
CA PRO A 122 3.63 22.39 1.38
C PRO A 122 4.12 22.15 2.81
N VAL A 123 3.72 21.05 3.47
CA VAL A 123 4.18 20.69 4.82
C VAL A 123 5.67 20.35 4.78
N ILE A 124 6.10 19.57 3.79
CA ILE A 124 7.50 19.18 3.58
C ILE A 124 8.38 20.40 3.23
N GLU A 125 7.92 21.24 2.30
CA GLU A 125 8.64 22.46 1.90
C GLU A 125 8.78 23.44 3.07
N GLY A 126 7.72 23.61 3.86
CA GLY A 126 7.73 24.45 5.07
C GLY A 126 8.74 23.96 6.12
N TYR A 127 8.79 22.65 6.35
CA TYR A 127 9.79 22.04 7.23
C TYR A 127 11.21 22.34 6.76
N TYR A 128 11.51 22.10 5.48
CA TYR A 128 12.87 22.28 4.97
C TYR A 128 13.32 23.74 4.85
N ALA A 129 12.39 24.67 4.74
CA ALA A 129 12.64 26.11 4.74
C ALA A 129 12.97 26.68 6.14
N SER A 130 12.69 25.95 7.23
CA SER A 130 12.87 26.42 8.60
C SER A 130 14.02 25.69 9.32
N THR A 131 15.14 26.38 9.54
CA THR A 131 16.25 25.84 10.36
C THR A 131 15.81 25.52 11.78
N GLU A 132 14.92 26.33 12.35
CA GLU A 132 14.36 26.10 13.70
C GLU A 132 13.56 24.80 13.74
N SER A 133 12.64 24.59 12.79
CA SER A 133 11.84 23.35 12.71
C SER A 133 12.71 22.12 12.50
N ARG A 134 13.90 22.27 11.92
CA ARG A 134 14.86 21.19 11.67
C ARG A 134 15.86 20.96 12.79
N THR A 135 15.92 21.83 13.79
CA THR A 135 16.90 21.72 14.87
C THR A 135 16.29 20.95 16.03
N CYS A 136 16.87 19.78 16.36
CA CYS A 136 16.38 18.97 17.46
C CYS A 136 16.49 19.72 18.80
N SER A 137 15.36 19.94 19.47
CA SER A 137 15.30 20.62 20.77
C SER A 137 16.04 19.88 21.89
N LYS A 138 16.21 18.56 21.76
CA LYS A 138 16.85 17.70 22.77
C LYS A 138 18.37 17.68 22.71
N CYS A 139 18.95 17.65 21.52
CA CYS A 139 20.41 17.51 21.36
C CYS A 139 21.05 18.53 20.41
N GLY A 140 20.29 19.48 19.86
CA GLY A 140 20.78 20.54 18.98
C GLY A 140 21.17 20.07 17.56
N THR A 141 21.03 18.79 17.25
CA THR A 141 21.34 18.26 15.92
C THR A 141 20.40 18.85 14.88
N LEU A 142 20.97 19.43 13.82
CA LEU A 142 20.24 19.89 12.65
C LEU A 142 19.92 18.71 11.74
N ASP A 143 18.63 18.50 11.45
CA ASP A 143 18.18 17.54 10.46
C ASP A 143 18.43 18.10 9.05
N LEU A 144 19.16 17.37 8.21
CA LEU A 144 19.56 17.83 6.87
C LEU A 144 18.52 17.46 5.81
N HIS A 145 18.46 18.23 4.73
CA HIS A 145 17.62 17.87 3.58
C HIS A 145 18.07 16.49 3.03
N PRO A 146 17.15 15.61 2.56
CA PRO A 146 17.50 14.27 2.08
C PRO A 146 18.61 14.27 1.03
N SER A 147 18.62 15.23 0.10
CA SER A 147 19.68 15.38 -0.92
C SER A 147 21.08 15.70 -0.37
N GLN A 148 21.17 16.12 0.89
CA GLN A 148 22.43 16.43 1.58
C GLN A 148 22.85 15.30 2.53
N ARG A 149 22.00 14.29 2.74
CA ARG A 149 22.36 13.11 3.52
C ARG A 149 23.11 12.15 2.64
N THR A 150 24.10 11.47 3.22
CA THR A 150 24.60 10.24 2.63
C THR A 150 23.42 9.29 2.51
N PRO A 151 23.08 8.79 1.30
CA PRO A 151 22.06 7.77 1.16
C PRO A 151 22.41 6.62 2.09
N PRO A 152 21.41 5.95 2.72
CA PRO A 152 21.70 4.67 3.36
C PRO A 152 22.47 3.80 2.37
N ALA A 153 23.54 3.15 2.84
CA ALA A 153 24.21 2.15 2.02
C ALA A 153 23.14 1.17 1.54
N ALA A 154 23.12 0.86 0.23
CA ALA A 154 22.27 -0.20 -0.27
C ALA A 154 22.56 -1.43 0.59
N ASP A 155 21.53 -1.99 1.25
CA ASP A 155 21.71 -3.27 1.92
C ASP A 155 22.21 -4.24 0.85
N PRO A 156 23.31 -4.96 1.09
CA PRO A 156 23.80 -5.92 0.12
C PRO A 156 22.67 -6.92 -0.16
N ALA A 157 22.25 -6.97 -1.43
CA ALA A 157 21.22 -7.88 -1.89
C ALA A 157 21.54 -9.30 -1.41
N GLY A 158 20.65 -9.89 -0.61
CA GLY A 158 20.81 -11.24 -0.07
C GLY A 158 21.46 -11.37 1.31
N ALA A 159 21.75 -10.28 2.03
CA ALA A 159 22.11 -10.41 3.45
C ALA A 159 20.88 -10.84 4.26
N ALA A 160 20.90 -12.08 4.76
CA ALA A 160 19.91 -12.59 5.71
C ALA A 160 19.96 -11.74 6.98
N LYS A 161 19.05 -10.76 7.10
CA LYS A 161 18.85 -10.04 8.36
C LYS A 161 18.27 -11.01 9.39
N LYS A 162 18.73 -10.90 10.64
CA LYS A 162 18.25 -11.75 11.75
C LYS A 162 16.71 -11.70 11.83
N PRO A 163 16.04 -12.83 12.14
CA PRO A 163 14.60 -12.84 12.40
C PRO A 163 14.25 -11.72 13.39
N GLY A 164 13.30 -10.85 13.04
CA GLY A 164 12.85 -9.72 13.88
C GLY A 164 13.39 -8.32 13.51
N HIS A 165 14.36 -8.20 12.59
CA HIS A 165 14.87 -6.88 12.18
C HIS A 165 14.04 -6.19 11.09
N ASN A 166 13.18 -6.96 10.40
CA ASN A 166 12.32 -6.50 9.30
C ASN A 166 10.82 -6.55 9.62
N SER A 167 10.44 -6.86 10.87
CA SER A 167 9.05 -7.07 11.26
C SER A 167 8.55 -5.92 12.15
N ILE A 168 7.46 -5.27 11.75
CA ILE A 168 6.47 -4.77 12.70
C ILE A 168 5.93 -6.01 13.42
N ASN A 169 5.81 -5.97 14.75
CA ASN A 169 5.53 -7.15 15.61
C ASN A 169 5.00 -8.39 14.84
N PRO A 170 5.85 -9.42 14.58
CA PRO A 170 5.50 -10.50 13.65
C PRO A 170 4.36 -11.38 14.17
N ASP A 171 4.07 -11.31 15.47
CA ASP A 171 2.97 -12.03 16.10
C ASP A 171 1.61 -11.41 15.75
N THR A 172 1.58 -10.12 15.38
CA THR A 172 0.34 -9.41 15.01
C THR A 172 0.28 -9.02 13.53
N HIS A 173 1.42 -8.88 12.86
CA HIS A 173 1.48 -8.47 11.45
C HIS A 173 2.50 -9.28 10.65
N PRO A 174 2.07 -9.95 9.56
CA PRO A 174 2.97 -10.76 8.76
C PRO A 174 4.04 -9.90 8.07
N ASN A 175 5.26 -10.44 8.00
CA ASN A 175 6.34 -9.86 7.20
C ASN A 175 5.97 -9.80 5.71
N PRO A 176 6.65 -8.96 4.91
CA PRO A 176 6.56 -9.02 3.47
C PRO A 176 6.77 -10.46 2.97
N PHE A 177 5.92 -10.90 2.04
CA PHE A 177 5.99 -12.25 1.48
C PHE A 177 5.80 -12.21 -0.03
N ASN A 178 6.44 -13.15 -0.73
CA ASN A 178 6.26 -13.29 -2.18
C ASN A 178 4.81 -13.70 -2.49
N LEU A 179 4.12 -12.84 -3.25
CA LEU A 179 2.69 -12.96 -3.49
C LEU A 179 2.35 -14.26 -4.24
N ARG A 180 3.09 -14.58 -5.31
CA ARG A 180 2.81 -15.76 -6.14
C ARG A 180 3.08 -17.06 -5.37
N GLN A 181 4.18 -17.13 -4.63
CA GLN A 181 4.50 -18.27 -3.77
C GLN A 181 3.42 -18.49 -2.70
N ALA A 182 2.93 -17.42 -2.06
CA ALA A 182 1.87 -17.52 -1.05
C ALA A 182 0.54 -18.00 -1.65
N ILE A 183 0.23 -17.60 -2.89
CA ILE A 183 -0.95 -18.07 -3.62
C ILE A 183 -0.83 -19.56 -3.96
N GLU A 184 0.33 -19.99 -4.45
CA GLU A 184 0.61 -21.39 -4.77
C GLU A 184 0.50 -22.28 -3.52
N ALA A 185 1.10 -21.85 -2.41
CA ALA A 185 1.07 -22.57 -1.15
C ALA A 185 -0.36 -22.77 -0.59
N LYS A 186 -1.31 -21.88 -0.93
CA LYS A 186 -2.72 -22.02 -0.52
C LYS A 186 -3.48 -23.09 -1.30
N GLY A 187 -2.95 -23.60 -2.42
CA GLY A 187 -3.60 -24.65 -3.20
C GLY A 187 -5.02 -24.30 -3.64
N ILE A 188 -5.26 -23.03 -4.01
CA ILE A 188 -6.61 -22.52 -4.34
C ILE A 188 -7.18 -23.32 -5.52
N ALA A 189 -8.32 -23.97 -5.30
CA ALA A 189 -8.97 -24.75 -6.34
C ALA A 189 -9.50 -23.85 -7.48
N PRO A 190 -9.63 -24.37 -8.71
CA PRO A 190 -10.31 -23.68 -9.80
C PRO A 190 -11.70 -23.15 -9.39
N GLY A 191 -12.02 -21.93 -9.79
CA GLY A 191 -13.29 -21.26 -9.46
C GLY A 191 -13.41 -20.79 -8.01
N SER A 192 -12.35 -20.95 -7.21
CA SER A 192 -12.35 -20.60 -5.78
C SER A 192 -11.45 -19.41 -5.47
N SER A 193 -11.58 -18.89 -4.25
CA SER A 193 -10.74 -17.80 -3.74
C SER A 193 -10.27 -18.07 -2.32
N ALA A 194 -9.13 -17.49 -1.94
CA ALA A 194 -8.60 -17.56 -0.59
C ALA A 194 -8.03 -16.20 -0.15
N PHE A 195 -8.19 -15.89 1.14
CA PHE A 195 -7.60 -14.69 1.72
C PHE A 195 -6.07 -14.78 1.76
N LEU A 196 -5.42 -13.71 1.32
CA LEU A 196 -4.02 -13.39 1.59
C LEU A 196 -3.92 -12.48 2.82
N TYR A 197 -4.86 -11.52 2.94
CA TYR A 197 -5.09 -10.68 4.12
C TYR A 197 -6.60 -10.64 4.45
N GLY A 198 -6.96 -10.71 5.72
CA GLY A 198 -8.34 -10.78 6.24
C GLY A 198 -8.46 -11.83 7.37
N PRO A 199 -9.63 -12.03 8.01
CA PRO A 199 -10.72 -11.06 8.21
C PRO A 199 -10.40 -10.00 9.28
N GLU A 200 -9.23 -10.09 9.93
CA GLU A 200 -8.80 -9.16 10.98
C GLU A 200 -8.18 -7.86 10.43
N SER A 201 -7.93 -7.81 9.12
CA SER A 201 -7.38 -6.63 8.42
C SER A 201 -8.49 -5.72 7.93
N GLN A 202 -8.25 -4.41 7.92
CA GLN A 202 -9.15 -3.43 7.31
C GLN A 202 -9.34 -3.70 5.81
N PHE A 203 -8.28 -4.13 5.12
CA PHE A 203 -8.37 -4.61 3.74
C PHE A 203 -8.44 -6.13 3.66
N HIS A 204 -9.43 -6.60 2.92
CA HIS A 204 -9.58 -8.00 2.54
C HIS A 204 -8.97 -8.22 1.17
N LEU A 205 -7.76 -8.78 1.12
CA LEU A 205 -7.11 -9.20 -0.13
C LEU A 205 -7.33 -10.70 -0.35
N LYS A 206 -7.96 -11.05 -1.47
CA LYS A 206 -8.14 -12.43 -1.90
C LYS A 206 -7.41 -12.69 -3.21
N ALA A 207 -6.81 -13.88 -3.33
CA ALA A 207 -6.44 -14.45 -4.61
C ALA A 207 -7.56 -15.35 -5.11
N SER A 208 -7.85 -15.31 -6.40
CA SER A 208 -8.94 -16.05 -7.03
C SER A 208 -8.47 -16.72 -8.31
N ARG A 209 -8.74 -18.01 -8.47
CA ARG A 209 -8.35 -18.80 -9.64
C ARG A 209 -9.53 -19.10 -10.55
N GLY A 210 -9.31 -19.04 -11.85
CA GLY A 210 -10.24 -19.57 -12.83
C GLY A 210 -10.03 -21.07 -13.13
N PRO A 211 -10.89 -21.65 -13.98
CA PRO A 211 -12.11 -21.04 -14.49
C PRO A 211 -13.21 -20.93 -13.43
N SER A 212 -14.04 -19.88 -13.50
CA SER A 212 -15.31 -19.84 -12.76
C SER A 212 -16.38 -20.58 -13.56
N THR A 213 -17.11 -21.50 -12.92
CA THR A 213 -18.20 -22.26 -13.57
C THR A 213 -19.58 -21.63 -13.41
N SER A 214 -19.71 -20.65 -12.51
CA SER A 214 -20.96 -19.91 -12.26
C SER A 214 -20.72 -18.40 -12.29
N VAL A 215 -21.75 -17.66 -12.67
CA VAL A 215 -21.82 -16.20 -12.60
C VAL A 215 -22.79 -15.85 -11.47
N GLU A 216 -22.26 -15.65 -10.28
CA GLU A 216 -23.05 -15.26 -9.11
C GLU A 216 -22.90 -13.76 -8.86
N PHE A 217 -24.03 -13.04 -8.90
CA PHE A 217 -24.07 -11.62 -8.58
C PHE A 217 -24.10 -11.41 -7.08
N LYS A 218 -23.23 -10.52 -6.62
CA LYS A 218 -23.17 -10.06 -5.22
C LYS A 218 -23.13 -8.54 -5.19
N ALA A 219 -23.83 -7.97 -4.21
CA ALA A 219 -23.72 -6.54 -3.92
C ALA A 219 -22.41 -6.27 -3.18
N ALA A 220 -21.59 -5.35 -3.70
CA ALA A 220 -20.47 -4.80 -2.96
C ALA A 220 -20.96 -3.58 -2.17
N ALA A 221 -20.89 -3.60 -0.84
CA ALA A 221 -21.23 -2.43 -0.02
C ALA A 221 -20.25 -1.26 -0.25
N ASN A 222 -18.98 -1.61 -0.43
CA ASN A 222 -17.84 -0.72 -0.61
C ASN A 222 -17.18 -0.94 -1.98
N GLU A 223 -16.19 -0.12 -2.32
CA GLU A 223 -15.41 -0.33 -3.55
C GLU A 223 -14.68 -1.68 -3.54
N THR A 224 -14.47 -2.23 -4.73
CA THR A 224 -13.70 -3.45 -4.93
C THR A 224 -12.69 -3.24 -6.04
N TRP A 225 -11.41 -3.44 -5.72
CA TRP A 225 -10.32 -3.35 -6.69
C TRP A 225 -9.94 -4.74 -7.19
N PHE A 226 -9.89 -4.89 -8.51
CA PHE A 226 -9.48 -6.10 -9.20
C PHE A 226 -8.13 -5.87 -9.84
N TYR A 227 -7.24 -6.85 -9.76
CA TYR A 227 -5.98 -6.85 -10.50
C TYR A 227 -5.69 -8.23 -11.06
N GLN A 228 -5.48 -8.31 -12.37
CA GLN A 228 -5.34 -9.57 -13.06
C GLN A 228 -3.86 -9.93 -13.22
N LEU A 229 -3.41 -10.94 -12.46
CA LEU A 229 -2.01 -11.36 -12.41
C LEU A 229 -1.60 -12.26 -13.58
N SER A 230 -2.53 -13.02 -14.15
CA SER A 230 -2.32 -13.84 -15.35
C SER A 230 -3.64 -14.22 -16.02
N GLY A 231 -3.66 -14.36 -17.34
CA GLY A 231 -4.89 -14.67 -18.09
C GLY A 231 -5.90 -13.53 -17.99
N SER A 232 -7.21 -13.83 -17.98
CA SER A 232 -8.23 -12.77 -17.96
C SER A 232 -9.45 -13.10 -17.11
N CYS A 233 -10.20 -12.04 -16.76
CA CYS A 233 -11.54 -12.18 -16.22
C CYS A 233 -12.49 -11.16 -16.82
N THR A 234 -13.78 -11.46 -16.77
CA THR A 234 -14.86 -10.55 -17.11
C THR A 234 -15.59 -10.17 -15.83
N VAL A 235 -15.60 -8.89 -15.51
CA VAL A 235 -16.40 -8.31 -14.42
C VAL A 235 -17.74 -7.87 -15.01
N ASN A 236 -18.80 -8.56 -14.64
CA ASN A 236 -20.17 -8.25 -15.05
C ASN A 236 -20.81 -7.38 -13.97
N VAL A 237 -21.31 -6.20 -14.33
CA VAL A 237 -21.90 -5.23 -13.40
C VAL A 237 -23.36 -4.99 -13.76
N GLN A 238 -24.23 -4.96 -12.76
CA GLN A 238 -25.63 -4.58 -12.92
C GLN A 238 -25.77 -3.06 -12.82
N VAL A 239 -26.24 -2.44 -13.89
CA VAL A 239 -26.54 -1.01 -13.98
C VAL A 239 -27.99 -0.87 -14.42
N ALA A 240 -28.86 -0.43 -13.50
CA ALA A 240 -30.31 -0.48 -13.68
C ALA A 240 -30.78 -1.89 -14.10
N ASP A 241 -31.52 -2.02 -15.21
CA ASP A 241 -32.04 -3.29 -15.72
C ASP A 241 -31.10 -3.99 -16.73
N LYS A 242 -29.84 -3.55 -16.83
CA LYS A 242 -28.86 -4.08 -17.78
C LYS A 242 -27.63 -4.64 -17.09
N THR A 243 -27.00 -5.59 -17.75
CA THR A 243 -25.65 -6.07 -17.40
C THR A 243 -24.66 -5.48 -18.37
N GLU A 244 -23.66 -4.78 -17.85
CA GLU A 244 -22.48 -4.37 -18.60
C GLU A 244 -21.30 -5.26 -18.21
N SER A 245 -20.39 -5.50 -19.15
CA SER A 245 -19.25 -6.40 -18.95
C SER A 245 -17.95 -5.67 -19.23
N VAL A 246 -17.02 -5.76 -18.30
CA VAL A 246 -15.66 -5.23 -18.43
C VAL A 246 -14.68 -6.39 -18.47
N GLN A 247 -13.94 -6.51 -19.56
CA GLN A 247 -12.82 -7.45 -19.67
C GLN A 247 -11.60 -6.86 -18.95
N VAL A 248 -10.97 -7.66 -18.10
CA VAL A 248 -9.73 -7.33 -17.39
C VAL A 248 -8.70 -8.40 -17.75
N ASP A 249 -7.77 -8.03 -18.61
CA ASP A 249 -6.68 -8.89 -19.08
C ASP A 249 -5.44 -8.78 -18.19
N GLU A 250 -4.44 -9.63 -18.43
CA GLU A 250 -3.21 -9.68 -17.65
C GLU A 250 -2.53 -8.30 -17.51
N GLY A 251 -2.15 -7.98 -16.27
CA GLY A 251 -1.54 -6.69 -15.93
C GLY A 251 -2.54 -5.54 -15.83
N GLN A 252 -3.81 -5.73 -16.17
CA GLN A 252 -4.85 -4.72 -16.02
C GLN A 252 -5.50 -4.77 -14.63
N CYS A 253 -5.99 -3.61 -14.21
CA CYS A 253 -6.81 -3.48 -13.00
C CYS A 253 -8.15 -2.82 -13.31
N TYR A 254 -9.13 -3.06 -12.45
CA TYR A 254 -10.45 -2.46 -12.53
C TYR A 254 -10.93 -2.08 -11.13
N LEU A 255 -11.36 -0.83 -10.97
CA LEU A 255 -11.98 -0.37 -9.73
C LEU A 255 -13.50 -0.38 -9.91
N LEU A 256 -14.16 -1.26 -9.16
CA LEU A 256 -15.61 -1.31 -9.11
C LEU A 256 -16.12 -0.32 -8.06
N PRO A 257 -17.03 0.61 -8.43
CA PRO A 257 -17.64 1.54 -7.48
C PRO A 257 -18.47 0.83 -6.40
N ARG A 258 -18.59 1.48 -5.24
CA ARG A 258 -19.45 1.02 -4.14
C ARG A 258 -20.92 0.91 -4.54
N GLY A 259 -21.63 -0.03 -3.92
CA GLY A 259 -23.07 -0.23 -4.12
C GLY A 259 -23.44 -0.95 -5.42
N ILE A 260 -22.46 -1.39 -6.22
CA ILE A 260 -22.72 -2.07 -7.50
C ILE A 260 -22.78 -3.58 -7.30
N SER A 261 -23.88 -4.17 -7.77
CA SER A 261 -24.04 -5.62 -7.89
C SER A 261 -23.18 -6.12 -9.04
N HIS A 262 -22.33 -7.11 -8.78
CA HIS A 262 -21.38 -7.61 -9.76
C HIS A 262 -21.14 -9.11 -9.65
N ALA A 263 -20.71 -9.72 -10.74
CA ALA A 263 -20.25 -11.10 -10.82
C ALA A 263 -18.93 -11.16 -11.59
N VAL A 264 -18.02 -12.05 -11.20
CA VAL A 264 -16.71 -12.19 -11.86
C VAL A 264 -16.58 -13.57 -12.48
N GLN A 265 -16.43 -13.60 -13.80
CA GLN A 265 -16.17 -14.82 -14.55
C GLN A 265 -14.69 -14.86 -14.93
N ARG A 266 -13.97 -15.89 -14.48
CA ARG A 266 -12.53 -16.03 -14.71
C ARG A 266 -12.25 -17.06 -15.81
N SER A 267 -11.31 -16.76 -16.72
CA SER A 267 -10.90 -17.69 -17.77
C SER A 267 -10.14 -18.89 -17.19
N ALA A 268 -9.98 -19.96 -17.96
CA ALA A 268 -9.10 -21.07 -17.57
C ALA A 268 -7.69 -20.57 -17.23
N ASP A 269 -7.07 -21.20 -16.22
CA ASP A 269 -5.72 -20.92 -15.71
C ASP A 269 -5.44 -19.46 -15.27
N SER A 270 -6.48 -18.62 -15.21
CA SER A 270 -6.34 -17.24 -14.78
C SER A 270 -6.15 -17.11 -13.28
N LEU A 271 -5.42 -16.07 -12.88
CA LEU A 271 -5.20 -15.68 -11.50
C LEU A 271 -5.42 -14.18 -11.36
N GLY A 272 -6.24 -13.78 -10.40
CA GLY A 272 -6.42 -12.37 -10.07
C GLY A 272 -6.52 -12.13 -8.58
N LEU A 273 -6.16 -10.91 -8.19
CA LEU A 273 -6.37 -10.34 -6.88
C LEU A 273 -7.71 -9.61 -6.84
N VAL A 274 -8.34 -9.68 -5.68
CA VAL A 274 -9.55 -8.92 -5.34
C VAL A 274 -9.29 -8.28 -3.97
N LEU A 275 -9.18 -6.96 -3.93
CA LEU A 275 -9.08 -6.18 -2.70
C LEU A 275 -10.42 -5.50 -2.44
N SER A 276 -10.94 -5.65 -1.23
CA SER A 276 -12.21 -5.06 -0.80
C SER A 276 -12.10 -4.59 0.65
N ARG A 277 -12.99 -3.69 1.06
CA ARG A 277 -13.19 -3.31 2.46
C ARG A 277 -14.59 -3.79 2.85
N PRO A 278 -14.74 -4.72 3.81
CA PRO A 278 -16.07 -5.19 4.24
C PRO A 278 -16.88 -4.06 4.90
#